data_AF-A0A6L4AE31-F1
#
_entry.id   AF-A0A6L4AE31-F1
#
_cell.length_a   1.000
_cell.length_b   1.000
_cell.length_c   1.000
_cell.angle_alpha   90.00
_cell.angle_beta   90.00
_cell.angle_gamma   90.00
#
_symmetry.space_group_name_H-M   'P 1'
#
loop_
_entity.id
_entity.type
_entity.pdbx_description
1 polymer ?
#
loop_
_entity_poly.entity_id
_entity_poly.type
_entity_poly.pdbx_seq_one_letter_code
_entity_poly.pdbx_strand_id
1 'polypeptide(L)'
;MHTPYSDGEAWHSEIADAAIATKLDFVVVTDHNIWINGVQGYYGDEKRGYVLLLTGQEIHDRTRLPQVNHCLVYNAKTEMNRYAPDPQALIKAVNRAGGMKFLAHPFDKGVDWREDIEGIPWV
;
A
#
# COMPACT_ATOMS: atom_id res chain seq x y z
N MET A 1 1.99 -2.62 3.25
CA MET A 1 3.20 -2.32 4.06
C MET A 1 3.72 -0.99 3.60
N HIS A 2 4.31 -0.21 4.51
CA HIS A 2 4.67 1.18 4.26
C HIS A 2 6.14 1.41 4.57
N THR A 3 6.67 2.51 4.04
CA THR A 3 8.01 3.03 4.30
C THR A 3 7.90 4.39 4.98
N PRO A 4 9.02 5.02 5.39
CA PRO A 4 8.99 6.38 5.93
C PRO A 4 8.51 7.47 4.94
N TYR A 5 8.22 7.14 3.67
CA TYR A 5 7.52 8.05 2.77
C TYR A 5 6.04 8.28 3.17
N SER A 6 5.42 7.36 3.92
CA SER A 6 4.16 7.61 4.63
C SER A 6 4.32 7.51 6.14
N ASP A 7 4.25 6.31 6.68
CA ASP A 7 4.07 6.03 8.11
C ASP A 7 4.73 4.70 8.51
N GLY A 8 5.49 4.08 7.60
CA GLY A 8 6.33 2.93 7.92
C GLY A 8 7.69 3.32 8.50
N GLU A 9 8.38 2.34 9.07
CA GLU A 9 9.66 2.57 9.76
C GLU A 9 10.89 2.08 8.99
N ALA A 10 10.70 1.26 7.95
CA ALA A 10 11.77 0.63 7.19
C ALA A 10 11.78 1.06 5.72
N TRP A 11 12.96 1.30 5.16
CA TRP A 11 13.13 1.59 3.73
C TRP A 11 13.01 0.32 2.88
N HIS A 12 12.75 0.50 1.58
CA HIS A 12 12.58 -0.60 0.61
C HIS A 12 13.67 -1.69 0.68
N SER A 13 14.95 -1.30 0.85
CA SER A 13 16.06 -2.27 0.98
C SER A 13 15.98 -3.08 2.28
N GLU A 14 15.60 -2.46 3.39
CA GLU A 14 15.47 -3.14 4.69
C GLU A 14 14.26 -4.09 4.69
N ILE A 15 13.16 -3.67 4.06
CA ILE A 15 11.99 -4.51 3.80
C ILE A 15 12.40 -5.72 2.94
N ALA A 16 13.19 -5.50 1.90
CA ALA A 16 13.66 -6.57 1.02
C ALA A 16 14.57 -7.56 1.77
N ASP A 17 15.49 -7.07 2.60
CA ASP A 17 16.35 -7.91 3.44
C ASP A 17 15.52 -8.77 4.42
N ALA A 18 14.50 -8.19 5.05
CA ALA A 18 13.57 -8.93 5.91
C ALA A 18 12.76 -9.98 5.14
N ALA A 19 12.32 -9.66 3.92
CA ALA A 19 11.60 -10.58 3.05
C ALA A 19 12.49 -11.77 2.61
N ILE A 20 13.75 -11.52 2.29
CA ILE A 20 14.73 -12.59 1.98
C ILE A 20 14.96 -13.48 3.20
N ALA A 21 15.15 -12.89 4.39
CA ALA A 21 15.35 -13.65 5.63
C ALA A 21 14.15 -14.55 5.97
N THR A 22 12.94 -14.15 5.57
CA THR A 22 11.70 -14.91 5.77
C THR A 22 11.33 -15.80 4.58
N LYS A 23 12.17 -15.83 3.52
CA LYS A 23 11.99 -16.65 2.31
C LYS A 23 10.73 -16.32 1.51
N LEU A 24 10.33 -15.05 1.48
CA LEU A 24 9.28 -14.58 0.58
C LEU A 24 9.83 -14.42 -0.84
N ASP A 25 9.07 -14.84 -1.84
CA ASP A 25 9.45 -14.66 -3.26
C ASP A 25 9.28 -13.20 -3.72
N PHE A 26 8.30 -12.49 -3.15
CA PHE A 26 8.03 -11.09 -3.47
C PHE A 26 7.37 -10.34 -2.32
N VAL A 27 7.47 -9.02 -2.36
CA VAL A 27 6.74 -8.08 -1.50
C VAL A 27 6.24 -6.91 -2.33
N VAL A 28 5.16 -6.28 -1.87
CA VAL A 28 4.61 -5.08 -2.51
C VAL A 28 4.45 -3.98 -1.47
N VAL A 29 5.17 -2.88 -1.64
CA VAL A 29 5.13 -1.71 -0.76
C VAL A 29 4.06 -0.74 -1.27
N THR A 30 3.20 -0.25 -0.37
CA THR A 30 2.00 0.51 -0.68
C THR A 30 1.89 1.74 0.22
N ASP A 31 2.84 2.68 0.11
CA ASP A 31 2.81 3.93 0.87
C ASP A 31 1.48 4.69 0.71
N HIS A 32 1.06 5.40 1.77
CA HIS A 32 -0.20 6.13 1.75
C HIS A 32 -0.16 7.33 0.80
N ASN A 33 -1.07 7.34 -0.17
CA ASN A 33 -1.34 8.47 -1.05
C ASN A 33 -0.14 9.02 -1.85
N ILE A 34 0.90 8.20 -2.04
CA ILE A 34 2.10 8.55 -2.81
C ILE A 34 2.57 7.36 -3.64
N TRP A 35 2.88 7.61 -4.91
CA TRP A 35 3.45 6.63 -5.82
C TRP A 35 4.97 6.73 -5.87
N ILE A 36 5.65 5.76 -5.26
CA ILE A 36 7.10 5.65 -5.34
C ILE A 36 7.49 4.82 -6.57
N ASN A 37 8.26 5.43 -7.48
CA ASN A 37 8.79 4.82 -8.69
C ASN A 37 10.32 4.68 -8.64
N GLY A 38 10.88 3.79 -9.46
CA GLY A 38 12.34 3.61 -9.60
C GLY A 38 13.00 2.69 -8.57
N VAL A 39 12.22 2.16 -7.62
CA VAL A 39 12.70 1.24 -6.56
C VAL A 39 12.22 -0.20 -6.75
N GLN A 40 11.42 -0.48 -7.78
CA GLN A 40 10.98 -1.84 -8.06
C GLN A 40 12.12 -2.66 -8.68
N GLY A 41 12.19 -3.95 -8.36
CA GLY A 41 13.17 -4.86 -8.95
C GLY A 41 13.50 -6.04 -8.05
N TYR A 42 14.48 -6.85 -8.49
CA TYR A 42 15.03 -7.91 -7.65
C TYR A 42 16.07 -7.34 -6.69
N TYR A 43 15.90 -7.68 -5.41
CA TYR A 43 16.84 -7.38 -4.34
C TYR A 43 17.44 -8.68 -3.84
N GLY A 44 18.70 -8.66 -3.43
CA GLY A 44 19.40 -9.82 -2.89
C GLY A 44 20.66 -10.20 -3.66
N ASP A 45 21.14 -11.41 -3.40
CA ASP A 45 22.34 -11.98 -4.00
C ASP A 45 22.30 -13.52 -3.94
N GLU A 46 23.22 -14.18 -4.66
CA GLU A 46 23.31 -15.65 -4.75
C GLU A 46 23.40 -16.37 -3.39
N LYS A 47 23.94 -15.72 -2.34
CA LYS A 47 24.13 -16.35 -1.04
C LYS A 47 22.87 -16.27 -0.19
N ARG A 48 22.18 -15.13 -0.23
CA ARG A 48 20.99 -14.87 0.59
C ARG A 48 19.70 -15.28 -0.13
N GLY A 49 19.73 -15.37 -1.46
CA GLY A 49 18.55 -15.46 -2.31
C GLY A 49 18.08 -14.09 -2.77
N TYR A 50 17.04 -14.08 -3.60
CA TYR A 50 16.44 -12.87 -4.16
C TYR A 50 14.98 -12.76 -3.77
N VAL A 51 14.50 -11.52 -3.64
CA VAL A 51 13.08 -11.18 -3.53
C VAL A 51 12.73 -10.15 -4.60
N LEU A 52 11.55 -10.28 -5.22
CA LEU A 52 11.00 -9.23 -6.08
C LEU A 52 10.29 -8.19 -5.23
N LEU A 53 10.79 -6.95 -5.25
CA LEU A 53 10.10 -5.81 -4.66
C LEU A 53 9.30 -5.07 -5.73
N LEU A 54 8.01 -4.89 -5.48
CA LEU A 54 7.11 -4.08 -6.29
C LEU A 54 6.57 -2.90 -5.47
N THR A 55 6.05 -1.88 -6.15
CA THR A 55 5.40 -0.74 -5.51
C THR A 55 3.97 -0.56 -6.01
N GLY A 56 3.11 -0.15 -5.10
CA GLY A 56 1.75 0.31 -5.32
C GLY A 56 1.48 1.55 -4.49
N GLN A 57 0.21 1.85 -4.28
CA GLN A 57 -0.25 2.94 -3.43
C GLN A 57 -1.36 2.41 -2.53
N GLU A 58 -1.44 2.87 -1.29
CA GLU A 58 -2.64 2.74 -0.49
C GLU A 58 -3.35 4.10 -0.44
N ILE A 59 -4.47 4.22 -1.13
CA ILE A 59 -5.18 5.49 -1.29
C ILE A 59 -6.37 5.56 -0.34
N HIS A 60 -6.44 6.62 0.45
CA HIS A 60 -7.62 6.99 1.25
C HIS A 60 -7.78 8.51 1.32
N ASP A 61 -8.97 9.00 1.68
CA ASP A 61 -9.19 10.43 1.88
C ASP A 61 -8.59 10.89 3.22
N ARG A 62 -7.47 11.61 3.15
CA ARG A 62 -6.76 12.16 4.32
C ARG A 62 -7.53 13.27 5.06
N THR A 63 -8.59 13.81 4.45
CA THR A 63 -9.42 14.87 5.02
C THR A 63 -10.73 14.35 5.62
N ARG A 64 -11.07 13.08 5.37
CA ARG A 64 -12.22 12.41 5.97
C ARG A 64 -11.93 12.06 7.43
N LEU A 65 -12.93 12.19 8.29
CA LEU A 65 -12.92 11.69 9.66
C LEU A 65 -14.14 10.79 9.90
N PRO A 66 -13.98 9.49 10.22
CA PRO A 66 -12.69 8.77 10.33
C PRO A 66 -11.97 8.60 8.98
N GLN A 67 -10.68 8.25 8.97
CA GLN A 67 -9.96 7.94 7.72
C GLN A 67 -10.22 6.48 7.34
N VAL A 68 -11.29 6.24 6.58
CA VAL A 68 -11.70 4.90 6.15
C VAL A 68 -11.71 4.83 4.62
N ASN A 69 -12.17 3.74 4.01
CA ASN A 69 -12.21 3.56 2.55
C ASN A 69 -10.81 3.48 1.89
N HIS A 70 -9.89 2.74 2.51
CA HIS A 70 -8.56 2.51 1.97
C HIS A 70 -8.61 1.56 0.77
N CYS A 71 -7.88 1.91 -0.28
CA CYS A 71 -7.81 1.12 -1.50
C CYS A 71 -6.36 0.91 -1.94
N LEU A 72 -5.97 -0.36 -2.05
CA LEU A 72 -4.68 -0.74 -2.62
C LEU A 72 -4.76 -0.60 -4.15
N VAL A 73 -3.81 0.12 -4.73
CA VAL A 73 -3.72 0.40 -6.16
C VAL A 73 -2.38 -0.08 -6.70
N TYR A 74 -2.43 -0.91 -7.75
CA TYR A 74 -1.24 -1.47 -8.40
C TYR A 74 -1.27 -1.22 -9.91
N ASN A 75 -0.09 -1.12 -10.53
CA ASN A 75 0.08 -1.00 -11.99
C ASN A 75 -0.72 0.13 -12.66
N ALA A 76 -1.12 1.16 -11.90
CA ALA A 76 -1.77 2.36 -12.44
C ALA A 76 -0.81 3.24 -13.25
N LYS A 77 0.51 3.11 -13.02
CA LYS A 77 1.60 3.85 -13.70
C LYS A 77 1.47 5.38 -13.62
N THR A 78 0.70 5.87 -12.65
CA THR A 78 0.51 7.28 -12.35
C THR A 78 -0.04 7.44 -10.94
N GLU A 79 0.08 8.65 -10.40
CA GLU A 79 -0.47 9.05 -9.11
C GLU A 79 -1.99 9.00 -9.10
N MET A 80 -2.56 8.39 -8.06
CA MET A 80 -4.02 8.21 -7.92
C MET A 80 -4.62 8.97 -6.74
N ASN A 81 -3.80 9.60 -5.90
CA ASN A 81 -4.21 10.31 -4.69
C ASN A 81 -5.24 11.43 -4.93
N ARG A 82 -5.26 12.06 -6.11
CA ARG A 82 -6.26 13.10 -6.45
C ARG A 82 -7.70 12.60 -6.48
N TYR A 83 -7.91 11.28 -6.59
CA TYR A 83 -9.24 10.68 -6.59
C TYR A 83 -9.67 10.17 -5.21
N ALA A 84 -8.80 10.30 -4.19
CA ALA A 84 -9.06 9.81 -2.85
C ALA A 84 -10.40 10.25 -2.22
N PRO A 85 -10.86 11.51 -2.39
CA PRO A 85 -12.12 11.96 -1.77
C PRO A 85 -13.39 11.26 -2.28
N ASP A 86 -13.33 10.61 -3.44
CA ASP A 86 -14.44 9.84 -4.01
C ASP A 86 -13.97 8.41 -4.34
N PRO A 87 -14.24 7.43 -3.46
CA PRO A 87 -13.84 6.04 -3.67
C PRO A 87 -14.31 5.46 -5.00
N GLN A 88 -15.49 5.87 -5.47
CA GLN A 88 -16.02 5.41 -6.74
C GLN A 88 -15.29 6.06 -7.93
N ALA A 89 -14.89 7.33 -7.82
CA ALA A 89 -14.04 7.99 -8.80
C ALA A 89 -12.64 7.36 -8.86
N LEU A 90 -12.05 7.02 -7.71
CA LEU A 90 -10.78 6.28 -7.62
C LEU A 90 -10.88 4.94 -8.34
N ILE A 91 -11.91 4.14 -8.03
CA ILE A 91 -12.17 2.84 -8.67
C ILE A 91 -12.25 2.98 -10.19
N LYS A 92 -12.97 3.99 -10.68
CA LYS A 92 -13.10 4.26 -12.12
C LYS A 92 -11.78 4.73 -12.74
N ALA A 93 -11.01 5.56 -12.02
CA ALA A 93 -9.72 6.05 -12.49
C ALA A 93 -8.68 4.94 -12.63
N VAL A 94 -8.59 4.05 -11.63
CA VAL A 94 -7.69 2.89 -11.68
C VAL A 94 -8.05 1.97 -12.85
N ASN A 95 -9.35 1.71 -13.07
CA ASN A 95 -9.80 0.95 -14.25
C ASN A 95 -9.38 1.59 -15.58
N ARG A 96 -9.57 2.92 -15.73
CA ARG A 96 -9.17 3.65 -16.94
C ARG A 96 -7.66 3.62 -17.18
N ALA A 97 -6.86 3.59 -16.11
CA ALA A 97 -5.41 3.48 -16.21
C ALA A 97 -4.91 2.05 -16.47
N GLY A 98 -5.80 1.05 -16.51
CA GLY A 98 -5.42 -0.36 -16.64
C GLY A 98 -4.74 -0.94 -15.38
N GLY A 99 -4.93 -0.28 -14.23
CA GLY A 99 -4.42 -0.74 -12.95
C GLY A 99 -5.33 -1.77 -12.27
N MET A 100 -4.80 -2.39 -11.23
CA MET A 100 -5.53 -3.27 -10.32
C MET A 100 -5.86 -2.53 -9.03
N LYS A 101 -6.98 -2.90 -8.41
CA LYS A 101 -7.45 -2.30 -7.16
C LYS A 101 -8.07 -3.33 -6.24
N PHE A 102 -7.82 -3.17 -4.95
CA PHE A 102 -8.38 -4.01 -3.89
C PHE A 102 -8.86 -3.10 -2.77
N LEU A 103 -10.01 -3.40 -2.19
CA LEU A 103 -10.50 -2.69 -1.01
C LEU A 103 -9.69 -3.23 0.19
N ALA A 104 -8.89 -2.37 0.82
CA ALA A 104 -8.11 -2.78 1.97
C ALA A 104 -9.06 -2.98 3.16
N HIS A 105 -8.83 -4.05 3.93
CA HIS A 105 -9.50 -4.36 5.19
C HIS A 105 -10.98 -3.87 5.27
N PRO A 106 -11.86 -4.32 4.34
CA PRO A 106 -13.18 -3.71 4.14
C PRO A 106 -14.15 -3.94 5.30
N PHE A 107 -13.87 -4.94 6.15
CA PHE A 107 -14.66 -5.29 7.32
C PHE A 107 -13.87 -5.05 8.62
N ASP A 108 -12.88 -4.16 8.57
CA ASP A 108 -12.04 -3.87 9.72
C ASP A 108 -12.85 -3.39 10.92
N LYS A 109 -12.41 -3.78 12.10
CA LYS A 109 -13.02 -3.43 13.37
C LYS A 109 -11.96 -2.85 14.28
N GLY A 110 -12.37 -1.86 15.07
CA GLY A 110 -11.51 -1.35 16.13
C GLY A 110 -11.13 -2.45 17.11
N VAL A 111 -10.09 -2.20 17.89
CA VAL A 111 -9.63 -3.17 18.89
C VAL A 111 -10.42 -2.96 20.17
N ASP A 112 -11.21 -3.96 20.57
CA ASP A 112 -12.15 -3.86 21.70
C ASP A 112 -11.51 -3.37 23.02
N TRP A 113 -10.22 -3.66 23.25
CA TRP A 113 -9.49 -3.27 24.46
C TRP A 113 -8.62 -2.00 24.30
N ARG A 114 -8.68 -1.32 23.15
CA ARG A 114 -7.95 -0.07 22.85
C ARG A 114 -8.87 0.91 22.14
N GLU A 115 -9.47 1.81 22.91
CA GLU A 115 -10.42 2.81 22.40
C GLU A 115 -9.82 3.77 21.36
N ASP A 116 -8.51 3.95 21.35
CA ASP A 116 -7.78 4.80 20.40
C ASP A 116 -7.50 4.13 19.05
N ILE A 117 -7.77 2.82 18.91
CA ILE A 117 -7.61 2.08 17.66
C ILE A 117 -9.00 1.84 17.06
N GLU A 118 -9.45 2.81 16.26
CA GLU A 118 -10.65 2.68 15.45
C GLU A 118 -10.41 1.76 14.24
N GLY A 119 -11.45 1.03 13.84
CA GLY A 119 -11.42 0.26 12.61
C GLY A 119 -11.55 1.18 11.40
N ILE A 120 -10.95 0.77 10.29
CA ILE A 120 -10.96 1.51 9.02
C ILE A 120 -11.72 0.75 7.91
N PRO A 121 -13.02 0.48 8.08
CA PRO A 121 -13.81 -0.33 7.16
C PRO A 121 -14.08 0.38 5.82
N TRP A 122 -14.71 -0.35 4.89
CA TRP A 122 -15.26 0.24 3.68
C TRP A 122 -16.74 0.64 3.90
N VAL A 123 -17.09 1.91 3.68
CA VAL A 123 -18.42 2.53 3.92
C VAL A 123 -18.91 3.40 2.77
#